data_AF-A0A538B3F4-F1
#
_entry.id   AF-A0A538B3F4-F1
#
_cell.length_a   1.000
_cell.length_b   1.000
_cell.length_c   1.000
_cell.angle_alpha   90.00
_cell.angle_beta   90.00
_cell.angle_gamma   90.00
#
_symmetry.space_group_name_H-M   'P 1'
#
loop_
_entity.id
_entity.type
_entity.pdbx_description
1 polymer ?
#
loop_
_entity_poly.entity_id
_entity_poly.type
_entity_poly.pdbx_seq_one_letter_code
_entity_poly.pdbx_strand_id
1 'polypeptide(L)'
;MRGPSRSPRPATRFARAACTRRSTECAGRVTAQPPASLPDLLFVSPNICNDMHDCKVKIGDQWASQNLAPIIASMSGSDVMFITMDEHSGDDSGSGGGKIFTICAGPGCTPGGVDDHVYDHYDLLRTVQDLLGLPCLKASCSGTEMSGLLK
;
A
#
# COMPACT_ATOMS: atom_id res chain seq x y z
N MET A 1 -13.97 -20.55 24.00
CA MET A 1 -14.72 -19.38 23.50
C MET A 1 -13.77 -18.61 22.58
N ARG A 2 -13.99 -18.59 21.26
CA ARG A 2 -13.20 -17.76 20.32
C ARG A 2 -13.85 -16.38 20.29
N GLY A 3 -13.11 -15.33 20.61
CA GLY A 3 -13.56 -13.94 20.46
C GLY A 3 -13.75 -13.58 18.98
N PRO A 4 -14.42 -12.46 18.67
CA PRO A 4 -14.59 -12.00 17.29
C PRO A 4 -13.22 -11.74 16.65
N SER A 5 -12.98 -12.39 15.51
CA SER A 5 -11.82 -12.16 14.65
C SER A 5 -11.81 -10.68 14.23
N ARG A 6 -10.81 -9.91 14.68
CA ARG A 6 -10.55 -8.59 14.13
C ARG A 6 -9.88 -8.79 12.76
N SER A 7 -10.36 -8.04 11.79
CA SER A 7 -10.00 -8.18 10.39
C SER A 7 -8.84 -7.25 10.06
N PRO A 8 -7.87 -7.66 9.22
CA PRO A 8 -6.73 -6.85 8.85
C PRO A 8 -7.21 -5.51 8.26
N ARG A 9 -6.94 -4.43 8.98
CA ARG A 9 -7.00 -3.08 8.45
C ARG A 9 -5.94 -2.92 7.35
N PRO A 10 -6.17 -1.99 6.41
CA PRO A 10 -5.11 -1.29 5.70
C PRO A 10 -4.89 0.08 6.37
N ALA A 11 -3.65 0.57 6.33
CA ALA A 11 -3.21 1.76 7.07
C ALA A 11 -4.23 2.91 7.02
N THR A 12 -4.85 3.17 8.17
CA THR A 12 -5.93 4.14 8.33
C THR A 12 -5.39 5.58 8.50
N ARG A 13 -5.33 6.34 7.39
CA ARG A 13 -5.72 7.78 7.20
C ARG A 13 -4.93 8.48 6.07
N PHE A 14 -5.66 9.29 5.30
CA PHE A 14 -5.31 9.96 4.02
C PHE A 14 -4.01 10.80 4.01
N ALA A 15 -3.32 10.83 2.86
CA ALA A 15 -3.02 12.07 2.11
C ALA A 15 -2.25 11.82 0.80
N ARG A 16 -2.43 12.74 -0.14
CA ARG A 16 -1.63 12.96 -1.36
C ARG A 16 -0.37 13.75 -1.00
N ALA A 17 0.81 13.32 -1.41
CA ALA A 17 1.99 14.19 -1.48
C ALA A 17 2.08 14.80 -2.89
N ALA A 18 1.17 15.73 -3.20
CA ALA A 18 1.31 16.71 -4.28
C ALA A 18 0.30 17.84 -4.06
N CYS A 19 0.60 18.74 -3.12
CA CYS A 19 -0.11 20.00 -2.96
C CYS A 19 0.62 21.07 -3.77
N THR A 20 0.25 21.27 -5.04
CA THR A 20 0.60 22.50 -5.74
C THR A 20 -0.49 23.55 -5.46
N ARG A 21 -0.09 24.82 -5.35
CA ARG A 21 -0.89 25.95 -4.81
C ARG A 21 -2.18 26.30 -5.57
N ARG A 22 -2.62 25.52 -6.57
CA ARG A 22 -3.70 25.90 -7.50
C ARG A 22 -4.60 24.74 -7.96
N SER A 23 -5.01 23.86 -7.06
CA SER A 23 -6.11 22.94 -7.36
C SER A 23 -7.00 22.77 -6.14
N THR A 24 -8.19 23.36 -6.23
CA THR A 24 -9.33 23.14 -5.34
C THR A 24 -9.84 21.71 -5.54
N GLU A 25 -9.33 20.77 -4.73
CA GLU A 25 -9.99 19.54 -4.22
C GLU A 25 -8.93 18.49 -3.88
N CYS A 26 -8.79 18.19 -2.57
CA CYS A 26 -7.79 17.27 -2.02
C CYS A 26 -8.36 15.86 -1.72
N ALA A 27 -9.52 15.51 -2.27
CA ALA A 27 -10.18 14.24 -2.06
C ALA A 27 -10.92 13.81 -3.35
N GLY A 28 -10.59 12.62 -3.85
CA GLY A 28 -11.24 12.03 -5.02
C GLY A 28 -11.44 10.54 -4.80
N ARG A 29 -12.53 9.99 -5.34
CA ARG A 29 -12.78 8.56 -5.33
C ARG A 29 -11.78 7.92 -6.30
N VAL A 30 -11.06 6.88 -5.88
CA VAL A 30 -10.40 6.00 -6.86
C VAL A 30 -11.52 5.41 -7.71
N THR A 31 -11.54 5.77 -8.98
CA THR A 31 -12.44 5.18 -9.97
C THR A 31 -11.62 4.25 -10.84
N ALA A 32 -12.29 3.35 -11.57
CA ALA A 32 -11.65 2.45 -12.52
C ALA A 32 -10.90 3.17 -13.67
N GLN A 33 -10.97 4.50 -13.75
CA GLN A 33 -10.29 5.28 -14.77
C GLN A 33 -9.06 5.97 -14.14
N PRO A 34 -7.83 5.50 -14.47
CA PRO A 34 -6.63 6.18 -13.99
C PRO A 34 -6.56 7.60 -14.57
N PRO A 35 -5.95 8.56 -13.86
CA PRO A 35 -5.70 9.88 -14.41
C PRO A 35 -4.81 9.79 -15.65
N ALA A 36 -4.87 10.78 -16.54
CA ALA A 36 -4.06 10.82 -17.76
C ALA A 36 -2.54 10.77 -17.50
N SER A 37 -2.12 11.10 -16.27
CA SER A 37 -0.77 10.87 -15.73
C SER A 37 -0.88 10.52 -14.25
N LEU A 38 -0.05 9.58 -13.78
CA LEU A 38 0.06 9.23 -12.37
C LEU A 38 0.87 10.31 -11.62
N PRO A 39 0.50 10.66 -10.37
CA PRO A 39 1.34 11.51 -9.53
C PRO A 39 2.57 10.75 -9.04
N ASP A 40 3.60 11.47 -8.57
CA ASP A 40 4.82 10.87 -7.99
C ASP A 40 4.51 9.93 -6.81
N LEU A 41 3.46 10.24 -6.03
CA LEU A 41 2.94 9.36 -4.97
C LEU A 41 1.41 9.33 -4.96
N LEU A 42 0.85 8.13 -5.08
CA LEU A 42 -0.57 7.83 -4.90
C LEU A 42 -0.77 6.87 -3.72
N PHE A 43 -1.51 7.31 -2.71
CA PHE A 43 -1.90 6.48 -1.57
C PHE A 43 -3.39 6.17 -1.62
N VAL A 44 -3.75 4.89 -1.57
CA VAL A 44 -5.13 4.41 -1.68
C VAL A 44 -5.50 3.61 -0.44
N SER A 45 -6.52 4.08 0.28
CA SER A 45 -7.19 3.33 1.33
C SER A 45 -8.64 3.10 0.89
N PRO A 46 -9.11 1.85 0.75
CA PRO A 46 -10.51 1.58 0.47
C PRO A 46 -11.40 1.97 1.66
N ASN A 47 -12.72 1.84 1.50
CA ASN A 47 -13.64 1.96 2.64
C ASN A 47 -13.65 0.66 3.48
N ILE A 48 -14.31 0.71 4.64
CA ILE A 48 -14.38 -0.37 5.65
C ILE A 48 -14.91 -1.74 5.15
N CYS A 49 -15.50 -1.79 3.97
CA CYS A 49 -15.93 -3.05 3.35
C CYS A 49 -14.90 -3.52 2.32
N ASN A 50 -14.43 -2.60 1.48
CA ASN A 50 -13.49 -2.92 0.41
C ASN A 50 -12.05 -3.12 0.90
N ASP A 51 -11.75 -2.63 2.10
CA ASP A 51 -10.49 -2.84 2.80
C ASP A 51 -10.45 -4.19 3.54
N MET A 52 -11.53 -4.97 3.42
CA MET A 52 -11.76 -6.28 4.01
C MET A 52 -12.01 -6.26 5.53
N HIS A 53 -12.23 -5.09 6.15
CA HIS A 53 -12.44 -5.01 7.59
C HIS A 53 -13.77 -5.65 8.04
N ASP A 54 -14.88 -5.21 7.45
CA ASP A 54 -16.24 -5.67 7.82
C ASP A 54 -16.85 -6.62 6.78
N CYS A 55 -16.23 -6.72 5.60
CA CYS A 55 -16.69 -7.56 4.50
C CYS A 55 -15.72 -8.70 4.20
N LYS A 56 -16.22 -9.73 3.53
CA LYS A 56 -15.40 -10.89 3.15
C LYS A 56 -14.25 -10.45 2.23
N VAL A 57 -13.11 -11.13 2.35
CA VAL A 57 -11.93 -10.98 1.47
C VAL A 57 -12.32 -10.92 -0.02
N LYS A 58 -13.27 -11.77 -0.47
CA LYS A 58 -13.78 -11.76 -1.86
C LYS A 58 -14.30 -10.39 -2.32
N ILE A 59 -14.91 -9.60 -1.43
CA ILE A 59 -15.42 -8.26 -1.76
C ILE A 59 -14.26 -7.28 -1.96
N GLY A 60 -13.27 -7.31 -1.07
CA GLY A 60 -12.07 -6.49 -1.23
C GLY A 60 -11.24 -6.88 -2.47
N ASP A 61 -11.12 -8.17 -2.76
CA ASP A 61 -10.44 -8.68 -3.96
C ASP A 61 -11.15 -8.24 -5.25
N GLN A 62 -12.48 -8.34 -5.27
CA GLN A 62 -13.28 -7.80 -6.38
C GLN A 62 -13.10 -6.29 -6.53
N TRP A 63 -13.05 -5.54 -5.42
CA TRP A 63 -12.79 -4.11 -5.48
C TRP A 63 -11.38 -3.80 -6.00
N ALA A 64 -10.35 -4.50 -5.52
CA ALA A 64 -8.96 -4.30 -5.92
C ALA A 64 -8.76 -4.59 -7.41
N SER A 65 -9.31 -5.70 -7.92
CA SER A 65 -9.25 -6.03 -9.34
C SER A 65 -9.95 -4.98 -10.23
N GLN A 66 -11.02 -4.36 -9.76
CA GLN A 66 -11.75 -3.34 -10.53
C GLN A 66 -11.10 -1.94 -10.48
N ASN A 67 -10.41 -1.59 -9.39
CA ASN A 67 -9.92 -0.23 -9.15
C ASN A 67 -8.39 -0.10 -9.21
N LEU A 68 -7.64 -1.13 -8.80
CA LEU A 68 -6.17 -1.10 -8.82
C LEU A 68 -5.61 -1.66 -10.12
N ALA A 69 -6.22 -2.70 -10.71
CA ALA A 69 -5.71 -3.29 -11.94
C ALA A 69 -5.61 -2.28 -13.12
N PRO A 70 -6.58 -1.37 -13.34
CA PRO A 70 -6.42 -0.32 -14.36
C PRO A 70 -5.26 0.65 -14.08
N ILE A 71 -4.98 0.94 -12.80
CA ILE A 71 -3.84 1.78 -12.41
C ILE A 71 -2.53 1.05 -12.74
N ILE A 72 -2.41 -0.21 -12.32
CA ILE A 72 -1.23 -1.05 -12.61
C ILE A 72 -1.00 -1.17 -14.12
N ALA A 73 -2.07 -1.33 -14.90
CA ALA A 73 -1.98 -1.39 -16.37
C ALA A 73 -1.53 -0.08 -17.02
N SER A 74 -1.68 1.07 -16.34
CA SER A 74 -1.23 2.38 -16.81
C SER A 74 0.21 2.75 -16.41
N MET A 75 0.83 1.95 -15.54
CA MET A 75 2.18 2.19 -15.03
C MET A 75 3.25 1.87 -16.08
N SER A 76 4.37 2.58 -16.03
CA SER A 76 5.48 2.43 -16.98
C SER A 76 6.85 2.62 -16.32
N GLY A 77 7.93 2.30 -17.03
CA GLY A 77 9.30 2.55 -16.54
C GLY A 77 9.57 1.91 -15.18
N SER A 78 9.92 2.73 -14.19
CA SER A 78 10.25 2.32 -12.82
C SER A 78 9.07 2.43 -11.85
N ASP A 79 7.84 2.64 -12.33
CA ASP A 79 6.67 2.76 -11.46
C ASP A 79 6.46 1.47 -10.64
N VAL A 80 6.13 1.64 -9.36
CA VAL A 80 5.81 0.54 -8.42
C VAL A 80 4.56 0.85 -7.59
N MET A 81 3.81 -0.19 -7.26
CA MET A 81 2.67 -0.16 -6.35
C MET A 81 2.86 -1.23 -5.29
N PHE A 82 2.93 -0.81 -4.02
CA PHE A 82 2.86 -1.72 -2.89
C PHE A 82 1.39 -1.89 -2.47
N ILE A 83 0.92 -3.13 -2.42
CA ILE A 83 -0.39 -3.49 -1.86
C ILE A 83 -0.13 -4.24 -0.55
N THR A 84 -0.57 -3.67 0.57
CA THR A 84 -0.26 -4.16 1.92
C THR A 84 -1.44 -4.00 2.88
N MET A 85 -1.34 -4.60 4.05
CA MET A 85 -2.30 -4.48 5.17
C MET A 85 -1.58 -3.81 6.36
N ASP A 86 -2.25 -3.00 7.18
CA ASP A 86 -1.60 -2.45 8.37
C ASP A 86 -1.55 -3.45 9.55
N GLU A 87 -2.44 -4.43 9.61
CA GLU A 87 -2.48 -5.47 10.65
C GLU A 87 -2.84 -6.85 10.07
N HIS A 88 -2.61 -7.91 10.86
CA HIS A 88 -2.99 -9.29 10.55
C HIS A 88 -4.44 -9.59 11.01
N SER A 89 -5.03 -10.69 10.53
CA SER A 89 -6.31 -11.20 11.05
C SER A 89 -6.14 -11.84 12.43
N GLY A 90 -6.47 -11.15 13.53
CA GLY A 90 -6.42 -11.75 14.86
C GLY A 90 -6.32 -10.77 16.02
N ASP A 91 -6.01 -11.32 17.18
CA ASP A 91 -5.69 -10.61 18.41
C ASP A 91 -4.25 -10.06 18.36
N ASP A 92 -4.13 -8.73 18.50
CA ASP A 92 -2.91 -7.90 18.52
C ASP A 92 -1.94 -8.21 19.69
N SER A 93 -1.92 -9.45 20.15
CA SER A 93 -1.15 -9.94 21.30
C SER A 93 0.35 -10.11 21.02
N GLY A 94 0.81 -9.81 19.80
CA GLY A 94 2.21 -9.85 19.39
C GLY A 94 2.82 -8.46 19.16
N SER A 95 4.14 -8.41 19.07
CA SER A 95 4.98 -7.22 18.87
C SER A 95 4.80 -6.53 17.50
N GLY A 96 3.61 -5.98 17.20
CA GLY A 96 3.41 -5.10 16.04
C GLY A 96 2.56 -5.67 14.89
N GLY A 97 1.35 -6.18 15.18
CA GLY A 97 0.34 -6.42 14.13
C GLY A 97 0.45 -7.74 13.36
N GLY A 98 1.47 -8.57 13.59
CA GLY A 98 1.58 -9.92 13.02
C GLY A 98 2.09 -9.98 11.57
N LYS A 99 2.02 -11.16 10.94
CA LYS A 99 2.46 -11.34 9.54
C LYS A 99 1.35 -10.91 8.58
N ILE A 100 1.63 -9.85 7.83
CA ILE A 100 0.71 -9.24 6.88
C ILE A 100 1.00 -9.66 5.44
N PHE A 101 -0.01 -9.50 4.58
CA PHE A 101 0.15 -9.60 3.14
C PHE A 101 0.79 -8.33 2.61
N THR A 102 1.83 -8.46 1.79
CA THR A 102 2.47 -7.36 1.06
C THR A 102 2.96 -7.86 -0.30
N ILE A 103 2.64 -7.14 -1.37
CA ILE A 103 3.15 -7.39 -2.72
C ILE A 103 3.62 -6.11 -3.39
N CYS A 104 4.61 -6.23 -4.27
CA CYS A 104 4.99 -5.19 -5.24
C CYS A 104 4.38 -5.54 -6.59
N ALA A 105 3.65 -4.61 -7.19
CA ALA A 105 3.10 -4.73 -8.54
C ALA A 105 3.53 -3.54 -9.40
N GLY A 106 3.92 -3.80 -10.66
CA GLY A 106 4.32 -2.76 -11.60
C GLY A 106 5.62 -3.10 -12.33
N PRO A 107 5.99 -2.29 -13.35
CA PRO A 107 7.18 -2.52 -14.16
C PRO A 107 8.49 -2.36 -13.39
N GLY A 108 8.52 -1.57 -12.31
CA GLY A 108 9.67 -1.45 -11.41
C GLY A 108 9.84 -2.60 -10.39
N CYS A 109 8.88 -3.52 -10.31
CA CYS A 109 8.97 -4.67 -9.40
C CYS A 109 9.63 -5.88 -10.08
N THR A 110 10.34 -6.70 -9.30
CA THR A 110 10.95 -7.96 -9.79
C THR A 110 9.86 -9.00 -10.11
N PRO A 111 9.71 -9.46 -11.37
CA PRO A 111 8.64 -10.38 -11.75
C PRO A 111 8.82 -11.74 -11.10
N GLY A 112 7.80 -12.23 -10.38
CA GLY A 112 7.89 -13.47 -9.63
C GLY A 112 8.87 -13.42 -8.44
N GLY A 113 9.31 -12.21 -8.06
CA GLY A 113 10.20 -12.01 -6.92
C GLY A 113 9.56 -12.46 -5.62
N VAL A 114 10.35 -13.14 -4.80
CA VAL A 114 10.02 -13.49 -3.42
C VAL A 114 11.19 -13.02 -2.59
N ASP A 115 10.89 -12.28 -1.52
CA ASP A 115 11.88 -11.79 -0.58
C ASP A 115 11.56 -12.33 0.81
N ASP A 116 12.51 -13.06 1.38
CA ASP A 116 12.39 -13.73 2.68
C ASP A 116 12.86 -12.85 3.85
N HIS A 117 13.32 -11.62 3.59
CA HIS A 117 13.63 -10.66 4.65
C HIS A 117 12.38 -10.32 5.47
N VAL A 118 12.59 -10.12 6.77
CA VAL A 118 11.52 -9.66 7.67
C VAL A 118 11.47 -8.14 7.60
N TYR A 119 10.36 -7.62 7.12
CA TYR A 119 10.08 -6.19 7.02
C TYR A 119 8.95 -5.76 7.94
N ASP A 120 8.98 -4.50 8.36
CA ASP A 120 7.89 -3.78 9.01
C ASP A 120 7.41 -2.57 8.18
N HIS A 121 6.44 -1.81 8.71
CA HIS A 121 5.91 -0.62 8.02
C HIS A 121 6.91 0.53 7.88
N TYR A 122 7.95 0.59 8.72
CA TYR A 122 9.02 1.57 8.59
C TYR A 122 9.98 1.22 7.45
N ASP A 123 10.19 -0.06 7.16
CA ASP A 123 10.94 -0.52 5.99
C ASP A 123 10.21 -0.14 4.67
N LEU A 124 8.89 -0.31 4.64
CA LEU A 124 8.08 0.17 3.52
C LEU A 124 8.14 1.70 3.38
N LEU A 125 8.02 2.46 4.48
CA LEU A 125 8.16 3.91 4.44
C LEU A 125 9.55 4.34 3.96
N ARG A 126 10.61 3.65 4.42
CA ARG A 126 11.98 3.87 3.96
C ARG A 126 12.11 3.66 2.46
N THR A 127 11.55 2.58 1.95
CA THR A 127 11.54 2.25 0.51
C THR A 127 10.85 3.34 -0.31
N VAL A 128 9.68 3.83 0.13
CA VAL A 128 8.98 4.93 -0.54
C VAL A 128 9.80 6.22 -0.53
N GLN A 129 10.47 6.54 0.58
CA GLN A 129 11.33 7.71 0.67
C GLN A 129 12.50 7.61 -0.31
N ASP A 130 13.13 6.44 -0.43
CA ASP A 130 14.25 6.23 -1.34
C ASP A 130 13.86 6.36 -2.80
N LEU A 131 12.73 5.76 -3.19
CA LEU A 131 12.19 5.89 -4.56
C LEU A 131 11.86 7.35 -4.93
N LEU A 132 11.46 8.17 -3.95
CA LEU A 132 11.15 9.59 -4.14
C LEU A 132 12.34 10.53 -3.91
N GLY A 133 13.52 10.01 -3.54
CA GLY A 133 14.69 10.81 -3.18
C GLY A 133 14.48 11.70 -1.95
N LEU A 134 13.64 11.27 -1.00
CA LEU A 134 13.32 11.99 0.22
C LEU A 134 14.21 11.52 1.39
N PRO A 135 14.51 12.41 2.36
CA PRO A 135 15.20 11.99 3.57
C PRO A 135 14.30 11.11 4.44
N CYS A 136 14.93 10.26 5.25
CA CYS A 136 14.23 9.42 6.19
C CYS A 136 13.52 10.22 7.30
N LEU A 137 12.45 9.65 7.84
CA LEU A 137 11.68 10.20 8.95
C LEU A 137 11.72 9.28 10.17
N LYS A 138 12.29 9.76 11.28
CA LYS A 138 12.30 9.07 12.59
C LYS A 138 12.69 7.58 12.44
N ALA A 139 11.79 6.66 12.76
CA ALA A 139 12.05 5.23 12.78
C ALA A 139 12.40 4.66 11.40
N SER A 140 11.93 5.26 10.30
CA SER A 140 12.35 4.85 8.94
C SER A 140 13.84 5.11 8.65
N CYS A 141 14.54 5.91 9.46
CA CYS A 141 15.99 6.08 9.33
C CYS A 141 16.79 4.83 9.67
N SER A 142 16.19 3.88 10.39
CA SER A 142 16.77 2.56 10.67
C SER A 142 16.10 1.46 9.84
N GLY A 143 15.17 1.82 8.96
CA GLY A 143 14.51 0.89 8.05
C GLY A 143 15.45 0.43 6.94
N THR A 144 15.17 -0.76 6.41
CA THR A 144 15.82 -1.38 5.28
C THR A 144 14.94 -1.22 4.05
N GLU A 145 15.53 -0.85 2.91
CA GLU A 145 14.80 -0.83 1.64
C GLU A 145 14.38 -2.26 1.25
N MET A 146 13.16 -2.42 0.76
CA MET A 146 12.65 -3.70 0.24
C MET A 146 13.22 -4.04 -1.14
N SER A 147 14.55 -3.95 -1.30
CA SER A 147 15.24 -4.05 -2.58
C SER A 147 15.05 -5.41 -3.26
N GLY A 148 14.77 -6.48 -2.51
CA GLY A 148 14.48 -7.80 -3.07
C GLY A 148 13.17 -7.87 -3.86
N LEU A 149 12.29 -6.88 -3.73
CA LEU A 149 11.05 -6.75 -4.50
C LEU A 149 11.17 -5.79 -5.70
N LEU A 150 12.25 -5.01 -5.78
CA LEU A 150 12.48 -3.96 -6.76
C LEU A 150 13.49 -4.41 -7.83
N LYS A 151 13.50 -3.74 -8.99
CA LYS A 151 14.46 -3.96 -10.09
C LYS A 151 15.63 -2.99 -10.05
#